data_AF-A0A1F4U2J8-F1
#
_entry.id   AF-A0A1F4U2J8-F1
#
_cell.length_a   1.000
_cell.length_b   1.000
_cell.length_c   1.000
_cell.angle_alpha   90.00
_cell.angle_beta   90.00
_cell.angle_gamma   90.00
#
_symmetry.space_group_name_H-M   'P 1'
#
loop_
_entity.id
_entity.type
_entity.pdbx_description
1 polymer ?
#
loop_
_entity_poly.entity_id
_entity_poly.type
_entity_poly.pdbx_seq_one_letter_code
_entity_poly.pdbx_strand_id
1 'polypeptide(L)'
;MQKIWMYTVISSGFTFLFMAGIWGRMAILLGNPATDYRNFGFPFILYDPKLSFIRWLILMIFISPFLQLRSTIFTAFLTLRKKLN
;
A
#
# COMPACT_ATOMS: atom_id res chain seq x y z
N MET A 1 27.44 -2.85 -5.87
CA MET A 1 26.51 -2.25 -4.88
C MET A 1 25.40 -1.43 -5.55
N GLN A 2 25.70 -0.68 -6.62
CA GLN A 2 24.71 0.07 -7.42
C GLN A 2 23.52 -0.76 -7.92
N LYS A 3 23.78 -2.00 -8.39
CA LYS A 3 22.72 -2.91 -8.87
C LYS A 3 21.68 -3.26 -7.80
N ILE A 4 22.09 -3.41 -6.53
CA ILE A 4 21.18 -3.75 -5.41
C ILE A 4 20.22 -2.58 -5.14
N TRP A 5 20.74 -1.36 -5.12
CA TRP A 5 19.93 -0.16 -4.98
C TRP A 5 18.95 0.01 -6.14
N MET A 6 19.42 -0.18 -7.37
CA MET A 6 18.59 -0.11 -8.58
C MET A 6 17.44 -1.13 -8.52
N TYR A 7 17.72 -2.40 -8.22
CA TYR A 7 16.67 -3.42 -8.10
C TYR A 7 15.71 -3.17 -6.95
N THR A 8 16.20 -2.64 -5.82
CA THR A 8 15.35 -2.28 -4.67
C THR A 8 14.36 -1.17 -5.03
N VAL A 9 14.83 -0.12 -5.70
CA VAL A 9 13.97 0.99 -6.13
C VAL A 9 12.97 0.53 -7.20
N ILE A 10 13.42 -0.25 -8.18
CA ILE A 10 12.54 -0.76 -9.25
C ILE A 10 11.46 -1.68 -8.67
N SER A 11 11.83 -2.66 -7.85
CA SER A 11 10.87 -3.62 -7.27
C SER A 11 9.89 -2.96 -6.31
N SER A 12 10.36 -2.06 -5.44
CA SER A 12 9.51 -1.33 -4.49
C SER A 12 8.58 -0.36 -5.21
N GLY A 13 9.07 0.36 -6.22
CA GLY A 13 8.26 1.25 -7.06
C GLY A 13 7.21 0.48 -7.88
N PHE A 14 7.58 -0.65 -8.47
CA PHE A 14 6.65 -1.53 -9.18
C PHE A 14 5.52 -2.00 -8.25
N THR A 15 5.87 -2.47 -7.05
CA THR A 15 4.90 -2.92 -6.04
C THR A 15 3.97 -1.78 -5.61
N PHE A 16 4.52 -0.58 -5.40
CA PHE A 16 3.75 0.61 -5.04
C PHE A 16 2.70 0.96 -6.11
N LEU A 17 3.11 0.99 -7.38
CA LEU A 17 2.19 1.28 -8.50
C LEU A 17 1.13 0.19 -8.65
N PHE A 18 1.49 -1.07 -8.49
CA PHE A 18 0.55 -2.20 -8.60
C PHE A 18 -0.51 -2.16 -7.49
N MET A 19 -0.09 -1.88 -6.25
CA MET A 19 -1.01 -1.68 -5.12
C MET A 19 -1.94 -0.49 -5.37
N ALA A 20 -1.40 0.64 -5.83
CA ALA A 20 -2.21 1.81 -6.15
C ALA A 20 -3.23 1.52 -7.26
N GLY A 21 -2.87 0.70 -8.27
CA GLY A 21 -3.78 0.30 -9.34
C GLY A 21 -4.92 -0.62 -8.87
N ILE A 22 -4.58 -1.68 -8.12
CA ILE A 22 -5.56 -2.65 -7.60
C ILE A 22 -6.55 -1.95 -6.66
N TRP A 23 -6.04 -1.21 -5.68
CA TRP A 23 -6.86 -0.56 -4.67
C TRP A 23 -7.51 0.73 -5.18
N GLY A 24 -6.87 1.45 -6.10
CA GLY A 24 -7.43 2.65 -6.73
C GLY A 24 -8.72 2.36 -7.50
N ARG A 25 -8.85 1.18 -8.12
CA ARG A 25 -10.11 0.76 -8.75
C ARG A 25 -11.25 0.64 -7.74
N MET A 26 -10.98 0.24 -6.51
CA MET A 26 -11.98 0.17 -5.44
C MET A 26 -12.48 1.55 -5.00
N ALA A 27 -11.72 2.62 -5.27
CA ALA A 27 -12.19 3.98 -5.00
C ALA A 27 -13.39 4.39 -5.88
N ILE A 28 -13.58 3.75 -7.04
CA ILE A 28 -14.75 3.99 -7.92
C ILE A 28 -16.06 3.64 -7.19
N LEU A 29 -16.02 2.67 -6.27
CA LEU A 29 -17.19 2.25 -5.49
C LEU A 29 -17.72 3.36 -4.58
N LEU A 30 -16.88 4.33 -4.18
CA LEU A 30 -17.29 5.50 -3.38
C LEU A 30 -18.31 6.39 -4.10
N GLY A 31 -18.27 6.41 -5.43
CA GLY A 31 -19.19 7.18 -6.27
C GLY A 31 -20.53 6.49 -6.51
N ASN A 32 -20.66 5.20 -6.20
CA ASN A 32 -21.89 4.45 -6.41
C ASN A 32 -22.73 4.43 -5.12
N PRO A 33 -23.93 5.04 -5.11
CA PRO A 33 -24.81 5.05 -3.95
C PRO A 33 -25.44 3.68 -3.65
N ALA A 34 -25.42 2.74 -4.60
CA ALA A 34 -25.94 1.38 -4.42
C ALA A 34 -24.92 0.40 -3.80
N THR A 35 -23.72 0.86 -3.46
CA THR A 35 -22.68 0.00 -2.87
C THR A 35 -23.05 -0.41 -1.44
N ASP A 36 -23.15 -1.72 -1.20
CA ASP A 36 -23.29 -2.26 0.15
C ASP A 36 -21.94 -2.28 0.87
N TYR A 37 -21.67 -1.22 1.64
CA TYR A 37 -20.47 -1.12 2.46
C TYR A 37 -20.50 -2.04 3.68
N ARG A 38 -21.66 -2.55 4.13
CA ARG A 38 -21.69 -3.37 5.35
C ARG A 38 -21.19 -4.79 5.14
N ASN A 39 -21.50 -5.36 3.98
CA ASN A 39 -21.16 -6.75 3.63
C ASN A 39 -19.93 -6.87 2.73
N PHE A 40 -19.19 -5.77 2.51
CA PHE A 40 -18.04 -5.73 1.60
C PHE A 40 -16.79 -6.45 2.14
N GLY A 41 -16.75 -6.76 3.45
CA GLY A 41 -15.65 -7.52 4.08
C GLY A 41 -14.42 -6.69 4.46
N PHE A 42 -14.50 -5.35 4.43
CA PHE A 42 -13.44 -4.50 4.99
C PHE A 42 -13.57 -4.41 6.52
N PRO A 43 -12.46 -4.17 7.25
CA PRO A 43 -12.51 -3.99 8.69
C PRO A 43 -13.23 -2.69 9.08
N PHE A 44 -14.21 -2.79 9.99
CA PHE A 44 -14.88 -1.63 10.57
C PHE A 44 -13.96 -0.88 11.54
N ILE A 45 -13.27 0.12 11.00
CA ILE A 45 -12.40 1.03 11.79
C ILE A 45 -13.24 2.08 12.54
N LEU A 46 -14.42 2.40 12.01
CA LEU A 46 -15.39 3.34 12.58
C LEU A 46 -16.78 2.69 12.64
N TYR A 47 -17.68 3.31 13.39
CA TYR A 47 -19.08 2.91 13.43
C TYR A 47 -19.80 3.11 12.07
N ASP A 48 -19.41 4.15 11.33
CA ASP A 48 -19.96 4.40 9.99
C ASP A 48 -19.27 3.51 8.93
N PRO A 49 -20.03 2.69 8.16
CA PRO A 49 -19.48 1.81 7.13
C PRO A 49 -18.77 2.56 6.00
N LYS A 50 -19.33 3.67 5.53
CA LYS A 50 -18.78 4.43 4.41
C LYS A 50 -17.48 5.12 4.83
N LEU A 51 -17.46 5.69 6.03
CA LEU A 51 -16.27 6.36 6.56
C LEU A 51 -15.14 5.35 6.87
N SER A 52 -15.49 4.16 7.35
CA SER A 52 -14.55 3.04 7.51
C SER A 52 -13.92 2.61 6.20
N PHE A 53 -14.73 2.47 5.14
CA PHE A 53 -14.25 2.11 3.82
C PHE A 53 -13.27 3.15 3.25
N ILE A 54 -13.55 4.44 3.42
CA ILE A 54 -12.63 5.53 2.99
C ILE A 54 -11.30 5.42 3.74
N ARG A 55 -11.33 5.28 5.07
CA ARG A 55 -10.08 5.13 5.85
C ARG A 55 -9.30 3.89 5.45
N TRP A 56 -10.00 2.79 5.22
CA TRP A 56 -9.40 1.56 4.74
C TRP A 56 -8.76 1.72 3.35
N LEU A 57 -9.41 2.41 2.42
CA LEU A 57 -8.83 2.72 1.11
C LEU A 57 -7.58 3.60 1.22
N ILE A 58 -7.58 4.61 2.08
CA ILE A 58 -6.40 5.45 2.34
C ILE A 58 -5.24 4.60 2.88
N LEU A 59 -5.55 3.68 3.80
CA LEU A 59 -4.57 2.73 4.31
C LEU A 59 -3.97 1.88 3.19
N MET A 60 -4.81 1.31 2.34
CA MET A 60 -4.37 0.38 1.29
C MET A 60 -3.66 1.05 0.11
N ILE A 61 -4.09 2.24 -0.31
CA ILE A 61 -3.53 2.95 -1.47
C ILE A 61 -2.25 3.70 -1.09
N PHE A 62 -2.19 4.28 0.10
CA PHE A 62 -1.13 5.22 0.45
C PHE A 62 -0.25 4.72 1.59
N ILE A 63 -0.83 4.47 2.78
CA ILE A 63 -0.05 4.23 3.99
C ILE A 63 0.73 2.91 3.90
N SER A 64 0.05 1.81 3.55
CA SER A 64 0.67 0.48 3.50
C SER A 64 1.76 0.38 2.42
N PRO A 65 1.52 0.79 1.15
CA PRO A 65 2.55 0.74 0.11
C PRO A 65 3.74 1.65 0.41
N PHE A 66 3.51 2.80 1.06
CA PHE A 66 4.58 3.71 1.46
C PHE A 66 5.46 3.15 2.59
N LEU A 67 4.83 2.54 3.61
CA LEU A 67 5.56 1.83 4.66
C LEU A 67 6.35 0.65 4.07
N GLN A 68 5.75 -0.08 3.12
CA GLN A 68 6.41 -1.18 2.43
C GLN A 68 7.63 -0.69 1.65
N LEU A 69 7.52 0.39 0.87
CA LEU A 69 8.64 1.00 0.15
C LEU A 69 9.79 1.39 1.08
N ARG A 70 9.48 2.05 2.21
CA ARG A 70 10.48 2.44 3.21
C ARG A 70 11.15 1.22 3.83
N SER A 71 10.38 0.19 4.16
CA SER A 71 10.91 -1.04 4.75
C SER A 71 11.87 -1.77 3.81
N THR A 72 11.58 -1.80 2.50
CA THR A 72 12.43 -2.45 1.49
C THR A 72 13.76 -1.69 1.34
N ILE A 73 13.70 -0.35 1.28
CA ILE A 73 14.89 0.51 1.24
C ILE A 73 15.74 0.32 2.52
N PHE A 74 15.10 0.31 3.68
CA PHE A 74 15.77 0.13 4.97
C PHE A 74 16.45 -1.25 5.07
N THR A 75 15.76 -2.31 4.63
CA THR A 75 16.30 -3.67 4.61
C THR A 75 17.49 -3.79 3.64
N ALA A 76 17.39 -3.15 2.47
CA ALA A 76 18.51 -3.10 1.52
C ALA A 76 19.73 -2.38 2.12
N PHE A 77 19.52 -1.28 2.85
CA PHE A 77 20.60 -0.56 3.56
C PHE A 77 21.27 -1.43 4.63
N LEU A 78 20.49 -2.10 5.49
CA LEU A 78 21.02 -3.00 6.52
C LEU A 78 21.79 -4.18 5.90
N THR A 79 21.26 -4.76 4.83
CA THR A 79 21.92 -5.87 4.10
C THR A 79 23.26 -5.43 3.54
N LEU A 80 23.33 -4.22 2.98
CA LEU A 80 24.57 -3.67 2.45
C LEU A 80 25.61 -3.42 3.55
N ARG A 81 25.18 -2.84 4.68
CA ARG A 81 26.04 -2.61 5.85
C ARG A 81 26.58 -3.93 6.40
N LYS A 82 25.74 -4.95 6.54
CA LYS A 82 26.16 -6.27 7.04
C LYS A 82 27.16 -6.97 6.11
N LYS A 83 27.09 -6.73 4.79
CA LYS A 83 28.04 -7.28 3.83
C LYS A 83 29.41 -6.57 3.82
N LEU A 84 29.46 -5.32 4.30
CA LEU A 84 30.67 -4.50 4.33
C LEU A 84 31.52 -4.69 5.60
N ASN A 85 30.91 -5.18 6.69
CA ASN A 85 31.60 -5.66 7.89
C ASN A 85 31.98 -7.14 7.75
#